data_AF-A0A915MIF1-F1
#
_entry.id   AF-A0A915MIF1-F1
#
_cell.length_a   1.000
_cell.length_b   1.000
_cell.length_c   1.000
_cell.angle_alpha   90.00
_cell.angle_beta   90.00
_cell.angle_gamma   90.00
#
_symmetry.space_group_name_H-M   'P 1'
#
loop_
_entity.id
_entity.type
_entity.pdbx_description
1 polymer ?
#
loop_
_entity_poly.entity_id
_entity_poly.type
_entity_poly.pdbx_seq_one_letter_code
_entity_poly.pdbx_strand_id
1 'polypeptide(L)'
;IGEVESGTLTTILKKGERSSKTERTRRGNCSRVNIGEMLAKGIPEQEIFAEWLQRLCLSEYLALFLSQGYDLPTLARATPEDLTTLGITKPDDRKCLVQDIQCWQNVAIECPIIYKTYQLYFYLKDNWPTDITKEAPTRDWLTAIGLKQYIQQFERQGCLTVGELEQLEAEDLEDMGVQKLGHAKRIWLALRKLRVGNFLI
;
A
#
# COMPACT_ATOMS: atom_id res chain seq x y z
N ILE A 1 24.09 -23.33 21.23
CA ILE A 1 25.17 -22.58 20.55
C ILE A 1 25.10 -22.99 19.09
N GLY A 2 24.75 -22.06 18.21
CA GLY A 2 24.48 -22.32 16.79
C GLY A 2 23.90 -21.07 16.15
N GLU A 3 24.74 -20.05 16.00
CA GLU A 3 24.44 -18.83 15.26
C GLU A 3 24.26 -19.17 13.78
N VAL A 4 23.09 -18.86 13.23
CA VAL A 4 22.85 -18.93 11.78
C VAL A 4 22.72 -17.50 11.25
N GLU A 5 23.87 -17.03 10.78
CA GLU A 5 24.10 -16.19 9.60
C GLU A 5 23.34 -14.86 9.46
N SER A 6 23.88 -13.86 10.16
CA SER A 6 23.74 -12.41 9.88
C SER A 6 24.32 -11.97 8.50
N GLY A 7 24.78 -12.90 7.64
CA GLY A 7 25.54 -12.61 6.41
C GLY A 7 24.70 -12.28 5.18
N THR A 8 23.43 -12.69 5.14
CA THR A 8 22.61 -12.58 3.91
C THR A 8 22.11 -11.16 3.67
N LEU A 9 21.74 -10.42 4.73
CA LEU A 9 21.25 -9.03 4.62
C LEU A 9 22.37 -8.03 4.30
N THR A 10 23.56 -8.20 4.87
CA THR A 10 24.70 -7.31 4.62
C THR A 10 25.26 -7.43 3.20
N THR A 11 25.08 -8.58 2.56
CA THR A 11 25.53 -8.82 1.18
C THR A 11 24.63 -8.12 0.16
N ILE A 12 23.33 -7.98 0.46
CA ILE A 12 22.37 -7.25 -0.39
C ILE A 12 22.57 -5.74 -0.27
N LEU A 13 22.92 -5.23 0.93
CA LEU A 13 23.10 -3.79 1.18
C LEU A 13 24.41 -3.22 0.61
N LYS A 14 25.48 -4.02 0.43
CA LYS A 14 26.78 -3.52 -0.06
C LYS A 14 26.88 -3.37 -1.59
N LYS A 15 25.89 -3.82 -2.37
CA LYS A 15 25.88 -3.64 -3.84
C LYS A 15 25.32 -2.29 -4.30
N GLY A 16 24.83 -1.45 -3.39
CA GLY A 16 24.26 -0.13 -3.70
C GLY A 16 25.27 1.01 -3.88
N GLU A 17 26.54 0.81 -3.53
CA GLU A 17 27.55 1.89 -3.53
C GLU A 17 28.43 1.90 -4.79
N ARG A 18 27.80 1.96 -5.98
CA ARG A 18 28.39 2.56 -7.20
C ARG A 18 27.36 2.57 -8.31
N SER A 19 26.44 3.52 -8.29
CA SER A 19 25.68 3.84 -9.50
C SER A 19 26.10 5.22 -10.01
N SER A 20 26.86 5.18 -11.09
CA SER A 20 27.35 6.34 -11.83
C SER A 20 26.20 7.01 -12.58
N LYS A 21 26.35 8.31 -12.87
CA LYS A 21 25.42 9.15 -13.67
C LYS A 21 24.90 8.50 -14.97
N THR A 22 25.58 7.46 -15.46
CA THR A 22 25.30 6.75 -16.72
C THR A 22 24.10 5.79 -16.65
N GLU A 23 23.67 5.32 -15.48
CA GLU A 23 22.53 4.38 -15.34
C GLU A 23 21.15 5.06 -15.38
N ARG A 24 21.08 6.38 -15.10
CA ARG A 24 19.83 7.14 -15.14
C ARG A 24 19.21 7.27 -16.54
N THR A 25 20.02 7.12 -17.60
CA THR A 25 19.56 7.27 -18.99
C THR A 25 18.85 6.00 -19.53
N ARG A 26 18.85 4.89 -18.77
CA ARG A 26 18.19 3.62 -19.16
C ARG A 26 16.81 3.38 -18.53
N ARG A 27 16.13 4.41 -17.99
CA ARG A 27 14.79 4.28 -17.38
C ARG A 27 13.66 3.79 -18.31
N GLY A 28 13.96 3.47 -19.57
CA GLY A 28 12.96 3.14 -20.59
C GLY A 28 12.74 1.64 -20.88
N ASN A 29 13.46 0.70 -20.28
CA ASN A 29 13.27 -0.71 -20.62
C ASN A 29 13.60 -1.70 -19.48
N CYS A 30 13.01 -1.49 -18.30
CA CYS A 30 12.95 -2.55 -17.29
C CYS A 30 11.63 -3.32 -17.48
N SER A 31 11.69 -4.65 -17.58
CA SER A 31 10.50 -5.49 -17.63
C SER A 31 9.66 -5.24 -16.37
N ARG A 32 8.43 -4.74 -16.56
CA ARG A 32 7.53 -4.41 -15.44
C ARG A 32 7.34 -5.61 -14.53
N VAL A 33 7.26 -5.36 -13.22
CA VAL A 33 6.93 -6.41 -12.25
C VAL A 33 5.48 -6.84 -12.48
N ASN A 34 5.26 -8.15 -12.68
CA ASN A 34 3.92 -8.72 -12.74
C ASN A 34 3.44 -9.01 -11.32
N ILE A 35 2.86 -8.00 -10.67
CA ILE A 35 2.33 -8.11 -9.30
C ILE A 35 1.28 -9.21 -9.20
N GLY A 36 0.44 -9.37 -10.23
CA GLY A 36 -0.59 -10.41 -10.26
C GLY A 36 -0.02 -11.83 -10.20
N GLU A 37 1.03 -12.09 -10.96
CA GLU A 37 1.71 -13.39 -10.94
C GLU A 37 2.40 -13.64 -9.59
N MET A 38 3.04 -12.63 -9.02
CA MET A 38 3.71 -12.76 -7.71
C MET A 38 2.70 -13.04 -6.59
N LEU A 39 1.57 -12.34 -6.57
CA LEU A 39 0.47 -12.61 -5.64
C LEU A 39 -0.11 -14.02 -5.82
N ALA A 40 -0.32 -14.44 -7.07
CA ALA A 40 -0.82 -15.79 -7.38
C ALA A 40 0.16 -16.91 -6.95
N LYS A 41 1.46 -16.60 -6.88
CA LYS A 41 2.51 -17.47 -6.36
C LYS A 41 2.61 -17.43 -4.82
N GLY A 42 1.80 -16.60 -4.15
CA GLY A 42 1.84 -16.44 -2.70
C GLY A 42 3.08 -15.68 -2.20
N ILE A 43 3.72 -14.90 -3.06
CA ILE A 43 4.88 -14.09 -2.67
C ILE A 43 4.43 -13.02 -1.67
N PRO A 44 5.10 -12.87 -0.51
CA PRO A 44 4.77 -11.84 0.47
C PRO A 44 4.86 -10.42 -0.11
N GLU A 45 3.96 -9.52 0.30
CA GLU A 45 3.91 -8.14 -0.22
C GLU A 45 5.23 -7.38 -0.02
N GLN A 46 5.97 -7.66 1.05
CA GLN A 46 7.28 -7.04 1.30
C GLN A 46 8.32 -7.41 0.23
N GLU A 47 8.28 -8.65 -0.25
CA GLU A 47 9.14 -9.12 -1.34
C GLU A 47 8.69 -8.54 -2.68
N ILE A 48 7.38 -8.38 -2.89
CA ILE A 48 6.83 -7.70 -4.07
C ILE A 48 7.31 -6.24 -4.11
N PHE A 49 7.25 -5.52 -2.99
CA PHE A 49 7.78 -4.15 -2.89
C PHE A 49 9.29 -4.09 -3.15
N ALA A 50 10.06 -5.04 -2.60
CA ALA A 50 11.50 -5.08 -2.79
C ALA A 50 11.87 -5.26 -4.28
N GLU A 51 11.26 -6.24 -4.95
CA GLU A 51 11.47 -6.52 -6.37
C GLU A 51 11.04 -5.34 -7.25
N TRP A 52 9.85 -4.77 -6.97
CA TRP A 52 9.34 -3.60 -7.68
C TRP A 52 10.29 -2.40 -7.60
N LEU A 53 10.70 -2.02 -6.40
CA LEU A 53 11.60 -0.89 -6.21
C LEU A 53 13.00 -1.16 -6.76
N GLN A 54 13.48 -2.40 -6.67
CA GLN A 54 14.75 -2.80 -7.29
C GLN A 54 14.75 -2.60 -8.81
N ARG A 55 13.65 -2.96 -9.49
CA ARG A 55 13.51 -2.76 -10.94
C ARG A 55 13.45 -1.29 -11.34
N LEU A 56 12.87 -0.44 -10.50
CA LEU A 56 12.88 1.00 -10.70
C LEU A 56 14.22 1.67 -10.32
N CYS A 57 15.15 0.90 -9.74
CA CYS A 57 16.38 1.41 -9.12
C CYS A 57 16.09 2.42 -8.01
N LEU A 58 15.05 2.15 -7.21
CA LEU A 58 14.54 2.97 -6.11
C LEU A 58 14.44 2.18 -4.79
N SER A 59 15.29 1.16 -4.60
CA SER A 59 15.29 0.27 -3.42
C SER A 59 15.44 1.01 -2.10
N GLU A 60 16.00 2.23 -2.10
CA GLU A 60 16.12 3.07 -0.90
C GLU A 60 14.77 3.43 -0.27
N TYR A 61 13.67 3.43 -1.04
CA TYR A 61 12.34 3.75 -0.51
C TYR A 61 11.62 2.54 0.12
N LEU A 62 12.20 1.33 0.08
CA LEU A 62 11.55 0.13 0.61
C LEU A 62 11.24 0.26 2.11
N ALA A 63 12.25 0.63 2.90
CA ALA A 63 12.08 0.82 4.35
C ALA A 63 11.05 1.90 4.66
N LEU A 64 10.94 2.93 3.82
CA LEU A 64 10.00 4.02 3.97
C LEU A 64 8.55 3.53 3.82
N PHE A 65 8.22 2.81 2.73
CA PHE A 65 6.88 2.26 2.55
C PHE A 65 6.50 1.27 3.65
N LEU A 66 7.41 0.36 4.01
CA LEU A 66 7.13 -0.67 5.02
C LEU A 66 6.96 -0.08 6.43
N SER A 67 7.83 0.85 6.84
CA SER A 67 7.73 1.49 8.16
C SER A 67 6.45 2.31 8.30
N GLN A 68 6.01 2.93 7.21
CA GLN A 68 4.79 3.73 7.14
C GLN A 68 3.53 2.90 6.89
N GLY A 69 3.65 1.57 6.80
CA GLY A 69 2.51 0.65 6.73
C GLY A 69 1.75 0.71 5.41
N TYR A 70 2.44 0.99 4.29
CA TYR A 70 1.84 0.86 2.97
C TYR A 70 1.73 -0.62 2.60
N ASP A 71 0.53 -1.01 2.16
CA ASP A 71 0.26 -2.26 1.46
C ASP A 71 0.01 -2.00 -0.04
N LEU A 72 -0.01 -3.05 -0.85
CA LEU A 72 -0.20 -2.92 -2.31
C LEU A 72 -1.50 -2.20 -2.68
N PRO A 73 -2.67 -2.51 -2.08
CA PRO A 73 -3.92 -1.79 -2.39
C PRO A 73 -3.87 -0.29 -2.00
N THR A 74 -3.19 0.08 -0.92
CA THR A 74 -3.01 1.47 -0.51
C THR A 74 -2.07 2.20 -1.46
N LEU A 75 -0.93 1.59 -1.80
CA LEU A 75 0.02 2.19 -2.74
C LEU A 75 -0.55 2.29 -4.15
N ALA A 76 -1.39 1.35 -4.59
CA ALA A 76 -2.11 1.39 -5.87
C ALA A 76 -3.07 2.59 -6.04
N ARG A 77 -3.31 3.36 -4.97
CA ARG A 77 -4.12 4.58 -4.94
C ARG A 77 -3.33 5.80 -4.45
N ALA A 78 -2.03 5.67 -4.26
CA ALA A 78 -1.20 6.80 -3.86
C ALA A 78 -1.17 7.87 -4.95
N THR A 79 -1.28 9.12 -4.53
CA THR A 79 -1.13 10.31 -5.37
C THR A 79 0.31 10.83 -5.32
N PRO A 80 0.71 11.71 -6.25
CA PRO A 80 2.00 12.40 -6.13
C PRO A 80 2.16 13.17 -4.81
N GLU A 81 1.06 13.68 -4.25
CA GLU A 81 1.02 14.35 -2.96
C GLU A 81 1.30 13.37 -1.82
N ASP A 82 0.67 12.18 -1.82
CA ASP A 82 0.95 11.13 -0.83
C ASP A 82 2.44 10.76 -0.80
N LEU A 83 3.08 10.63 -1.97
CA LEU A 83 4.52 10.35 -2.05
C LEU A 83 5.37 11.52 -1.52
N THR A 84 4.90 12.76 -1.70
CA THR A 84 5.58 13.94 -1.17
C THR A 84 5.49 13.99 0.35
N THR A 85 4.29 13.76 0.90
CA THR A 85 4.03 13.65 2.35
C THR A 85 4.84 12.52 2.98
N LEU A 86 5.01 11.41 2.25
CA LEU A 86 5.85 10.29 2.66
C LEU A 86 7.35 10.64 2.73
N GLY A 87 7.78 11.75 2.12
CA GLY A 87 9.19 12.19 2.10
C GLY A 87 9.92 11.93 0.78
N ILE A 88 9.23 11.45 -0.25
CA ILE A 88 9.79 11.25 -1.60
C ILE A 88 9.72 12.59 -2.35
N THR A 89 10.69 13.47 -2.09
CA THR A 89 10.69 14.85 -2.59
C THR A 89 11.34 15.02 -3.96
N LYS A 90 12.10 14.03 -4.46
CA LYS A 90 12.73 14.07 -5.79
C LYS A 90 11.68 13.91 -6.91
N PRO A 91 11.50 14.91 -7.80
CA PRO A 91 10.46 14.89 -8.83
C PRO A 91 10.55 13.70 -9.79
N ASP A 92 11.77 13.35 -10.24
CA ASP A 92 11.99 12.25 -11.18
C ASP A 92 11.62 10.89 -10.58
N ASP A 93 11.89 10.70 -9.29
CA ASP A 93 11.56 9.46 -8.59
C ASP A 93 10.06 9.36 -8.34
N ARG A 94 9.41 10.45 -7.89
CA ARG A 94 7.94 10.50 -7.79
C ARG A 94 7.27 10.19 -9.12
N LYS A 95 7.73 10.83 -10.21
CA LYS A 95 7.17 10.60 -11.54
C LYS A 95 7.31 9.14 -11.95
N CYS A 96 8.48 8.54 -11.70
CA CYS A 96 8.72 7.12 -11.98
C CYS A 96 7.77 6.20 -11.19
N LEU A 97 7.63 6.41 -9.88
CA LEU A 97 6.75 5.63 -9.02
C LEU A 97 5.28 5.75 -9.44
N VAL A 98 4.80 6.99 -9.66
CA VAL A 98 3.40 7.24 -10.06
C VAL A 98 3.09 6.57 -11.40
N GLN A 99 3.99 6.69 -12.38
CA GLN A 99 3.80 6.08 -13.69
C GLN A 99 3.74 4.55 -13.60
N ASP A 100 4.60 3.93 -12.81
CA ASP A 100 4.60 2.47 -12.68
C ASP A 100 3.40 1.96 -11.87
N ILE A 101 3.03 2.63 -10.76
CA ILE A 101 1.82 2.35 -9.98
C ILE A 101 0.56 2.42 -10.86
N GLN A 102 0.48 3.40 -11.77
CA GLN A 102 -0.61 3.49 -12.73
C GLN A 102 -0.64 2.30 -13.70
N CYS A 103 0.52 1.72 -14.01
CA CYS A 103 0.62 0.56 -14.88
C CYS A 103 0.24 -0.76 -14.19
N TRP A 104 0.29 -0.84 -12.85
CA TRP A 104 -0.24 -1.99 -12.10
C TRP A 104 -1.70 -2.27 -12.45
N GLN A 105 -2.44 -1.23 -12.81
CA GLN A 105 -3.86 -1.26 -13.18
C GLN A 105 -4.08 -1.90 -14.57
N ASN A 106 -3.06 -1.87 -15.43
CA ASN A 106 -3.13 -2.37 -16.81
C ASN A 106 -2.69 -3.83 -16.97
N VAL A 107 -2.14 -4.45 -15.91
CA VAL A 107 -1.79 -5.90 -15.90
C VAL A 107 -3.05 -6.77 -16.05
N ALA A 108 -4.22 -6.21 -15.76
CA ALA A 108 -5.53 -6.77 -16.10
C ALA A 108 -5.66 -7.19 -17.59
N ILE A 109 -4.96 -6.53 -18.51
CA ILE A 109 -5.16 -6.71 -19.96
C ILE A 109 -4.27 -7.83 -20.52
N GLU A 110 -3.13 -8.12 -19.88
CA GLU A 110 -2.18 -9.14 -20.35
C GLU A 110 -2.47 -10.55 -19.83
N CYS A 111 -3.41 -10.70 -18.90
CA CYS A 111 -3.84 -12.02 -18.45
C CYS A 111 -4.98 -12.52 -19.36
N PRO A 112 -4.76 -13.54 -20.22
CA PRO A 112 -5.83 -14.10 -21.07
C PRO A 112 -6.94 -14.77 -20.26
N ILE A 113 -6.76 -14.91 -18.95
CA ILE A 113 -7.70 -15.51 -18.03
C ILE A 113 -8.47 -14.40 -17.30
N ILE A 114 -9.65 -14.07 -17.82
CA ILE A 114 -10.54 -13.01 -17.35
C ILE A 114 -10.76 -13.03 -15.82
N TYR A 115 -10.95 -14.20 -15.21
CA TYR A 115 -11.22 -14.27 -13.77
C TYR A 115 -9.98 -13.89 -12.91
N LYS A 116 -8.75 -14.15 -13.37
CA LYS A 116 -7.53 -13.73 -12.65
C LYS A 116 -7.32 -12.22 -12.74
N THR A 117 -7.67 -11.64 -13.89
CA THR A 117 -7.73 -10.18 -14.06
C THR A 117 -8.67 -9.54 -13.06
N TYR A 118 -9.89 -10.08 -12.93
CA TYR A 118 -10.86 -9.56 -11.95
C TYR A 118 -10.38 -9.71 -10.51
N GLN A 119 -9.72 -10.82 -10.15
CA GLN A 119 -9.17 -11.02 -8.82
C GLN A 119 -8.10 -9.98 -8.46
N LEU A 120 -7.16 -9.69 -9.36
CA LEU A 120 -6.12 -8.68 -9.11
C LEU A 120 -6.71 -7.27 -9.04
N TYR A 121 -7.61 -6.93 -9.96
CA TYR A 121 -8.31 -5.65 -9.95
C TYR A 121 -9.08 -5.46 -8.64
N PHE A 122 -9.86 -6.47 -8.24
CA PHE A 122 -10.62 -6.47 -7.00
C PHE A 122 -9.67 -6.31 -5.80
N TYR A 123 -8.61 -7.11 -5.72
CA TYR A 123 -7.63 -7.03 -4.64
C TYR A 123 -6.99 -5.63 -4.52
N LEU A 124 -6.60 -5.00 -5.63
CA LEU A 124 -5.92 -3.70 -5.62
C LEU A 124 -6.88 -2.51 -5.43
N LYS A 125 -8.12 -2.58 -5.93
CA LYS A 125 -9.03 -1.42 -5.99
C LYS A 125 -10.29 -1.56 -5.15
N ASP A 126 -10.81 -2.77 -5.01
CA ASP A 126 -12.13 -3.03 -4.43
C ASP A 126 -12.13 -4.07 -3.30
N ASN A 127 -10.98 -4.24 -2.63
CA ASN A 127 -10.82 -5.10 -1.46
C ASN A 127 -11.37 -4.44 -0.17
N TRP A 128 -12.47 -3.71 -0.29
CA TRP A 128 -13.12 -3.08 0.85
C TRP A 128 -14.31 -3.94 1.27
N PRO A 129 -14.54 -4.13 2.57
CA PRO A 129 -15.71 -4.86 3.02
C PRO A 129 -16.98 -4.07 2.64
N THR A 130 -17.77 -4.61 1.72
CA THR A 130 -18.99 -3.98 1.19
C THR A 130 -20.23 -4.26 2.03
N ASP A 131 -20.23 -5.35 2.79
CA ASP A 131 -21.38 -5.82 3.57
C ASP A 131 -21.34 -5.35 5.03
N ILE A 132 -20.85 -4.13 5.26
CA ILE A 132 -20.75 -3.54 6.60
C ILE A 132 -21.78 -2.42 6.74
N THR A 133 -22.69 -2.59 7.70
CA THR A 133 -23.71 -1.57 8.02
C THR A 133 -23.14 -0.52 8.99
N LYS A 134 -23.84 0.61 9.16
CA LYS A 134 -23.40 1.66 10.10
C LYS A 134 -23.43 1.21 11.56
N GLU A 135 -24.27 0.24 11.86
CA GLU A 135 -24.43 -0.37 13.18
C GLU A 135 -23.36 -1.43 13.46
N ALA A 136 -22.55 -1.79 12.45
CA ALA A 136 -21.49 -2.77 12.62
C ALA A 136 -20.44 -2.26 13.61
N PRO A 137 -19.86 -3.14 14.45
CA PRO A 137 -18.82 -2.75 15.38
C PRO A 137 -17.57 -2.22 14.67
N THR A 138 -17.00 -1.12 15.17
CA THR A 138 -15.73 -0.55 14.69
C THR A 138 -14.61 -1.59 14.68
N ARG A 139 -14.59 -2.50 15.64
CA ARG A 139 -13.62 -3.60 15.71
C ARG A 139 -13.67 -4.55 14.53
N ASP A 140 -14.87 -4.87 14.05
CA ASP A 140 -15.07 -5.80 12.95
C ASP A 140 -14.65 -5.12 11.66
N TRP A 141 -15.02 -3.84 11.50
CA TRP A 141 -14.58 -3.02 10.38
C TRP A 141 -13.05 -2.86 10.33
N LEU A 142 -12.41 -2.47 11.44
CA LEU A 142 -10.95 -2.36 11.54
C LEU A 142 -10.26 -3.69 11.25
N THR A 143 -10.82 -4.80 11.71
CA THR A 143 -10.30 -6.14 11.40
C THR A 143 -10.43 -6.46 9.92
N ALA A 144 -11.59 -6.19 9.31
CA ALA A 144 -11.85 -6.45 7.91
C ALA A 144 -10.93 -5.65 6.98
N ILE A 145 -10.60 -4.40 7.34
CA ILE A 145 -9.61 -3.62 6.60
C ILE A 145 -8.17 -3.92 7.04
N GLY A 146 -7.89 -4.92 7.88
CA GLY A 146 -6.52 -5.33 8.24
C GLY A 146 -5.80 -4.39 9.21
N LEU A 147 -6.54 -3.60 9.99
CA LEU A 147 -6.07 -2.57 10.90
C LEU A 147 -6.48 -2.81 12.36
N LYS A 148 -6.65 -4.09 12.74
CA LYS A 148 -7.07 -4.52 14.08
C LYS A 148 -6.21 -3.97 15.23
N GLN A 149 -4.97 -3.58 14.97
CA GLN A 149 -4.08 -2.96 15.97
C GLN A 149 -4.58 -1.61 16.49
N TYR A 150 -5.52 -0.97 15.78
CA TYR A 150 -6.10 0.32 16.16
C TYR A 150 -7.42 0.20 16.94
N ILE A 151 -7.93 -1.01 17.17
CA ILE A 151 -9.25 -1.22 17.80
C ILE A 151 -9.34 -0.52 19.16
N GLN A 152 -8.33 -0.70 20.02
CA GLN A 152 -8.37 -0.13 21.36
C GLN A 152 -8.34 1.40 21.36
N GLN A 153 -7.66 2.01 20.40
CA GLN A 153 -7.53 3.45 20.28
C GLN A 153 -8.87 4.09 19.91
N PHE A 154 -9.56 3.50 18.94
CA PHE A 154 -10.89 3.95 18.52
C PHE A 154 -11.95 3.73 19.62
N GLU A 155 -11.95 2.55 20.25
CA GLU A 155 -12.92 2.24 21.31
C GLU A 155 -12.76 3.15 22.54
N ARG A 156 -11.53 3.58 22.87
CA ARG A 156 -11.27 4.53 23.97
C ARG A 156 -11.82 5.93 23.70
N GLN A 157 -11.93 6.33 22.43
CA GLN A 157 -12.53 7.60 22.03
C GLN A 157 -14.05 7.50 21.86
N GLY A 158 -14.65 6.35 22.19
CA GLY A 158 -16.09 6.14 22.06
C GLY A 158 -16.55 5.82 20.64
N CYS A 159 -15.64 5.59 19.69
CA CYS A 159 -15.98 5.19 18.32
C CYS A 159 -16.23 3.68 18.26
N LEU A 160 -17.41 3.24 18.67
CA LEU A 160 -17.80 1.84 18.81
C LEU A 160 -18.48 1.27 17.56
N THR A 161 -19.07 2.12 16.73
CA THR A 161 -19.82 1.75 15.52
C THR A 161 -19.26 2.43 14.27
N VAL A 162 -19.46 1.80 13.10
CA VAL A 162 -19.02 2.36 11.81
C VAL A 162 -19.67 3.72 11.52
N GLY A 163 -20.92 3.93 11.95
CA GLY A 163 -21.61 5.21 11.78
C GLY A 163 -20.93 6.38 12.50
N GLU A 164 -20.27 6.14 13.63
CA GLU A 164 -19.50 7.16 14.35
C GLU A 164 -18.21 7.52 13.62
N LEU A 165 -17.63 6.58 12.86
CA LEU A 165 -16.42 6.81 12.07
C LEU A 165 -16.66 7.71 10.85
N GLU A 166 -17.90 7.80 10.36
CA GLU A 166 -18.24 8.64 9.21
C GLU A 166 -18.01 10.13 9.48
N GLN A 167 -17.93 10.56 10.74
CA GLN A 167 -17.76 11.95 11.13
C GLN A 167 -16.30 12.35 11.35
N LEU A 168 -15.36 11.39 11.30
CA LEU A 168 -13.95 11.69 11.54
C LEU A 168 -13.36 12.58 10.44
N GLU A 169 -12.42 13.43 10.88
CA GLU A 169 -11.51 14.28 10.11
C GLU A 169 -10.06 13.77 10.19
N ALA A 170 -9.17 14.32 9.35
CA ALA A 170 -7.78 13.86 9.22
C ALA A 170 -7.01 13.93 10.55
N GLU A 171 -7.24 15.01 11.27
CA GLU A 171 -6.68 15.37 12.55
C GLU A 171 -7.08 14.36 13.64
N ASP A 172 -8.33 13.88 13.62
CA ASP A 172 -8.83 12.91 14.59
C ASP A 172 -8.04 11.59 14.55
N LEU A 173 -7.63 11.14 13.35
CA LEU A 173 -6.86 9.91 13.22
C LEU A 173 -5.47 10.03 13.85
N GLU A 174 -4.83 11.20 13.71
CA GLU A 174 -3.54 11.47 14.33
C GLU A 174 -3.67 11.50 15.86
N ASP A 175 -4.70 12.17 16.37
CA ASP A 175 -5.03 12.24 17.80
C ASP A 175 -5.39 10.86 18.40
N MET A 176 -6.00 9.99 17.59
CA MET A 176 -6.25 8.58 17.92
C MET A 176 -4.97 7.71 17.87
N GLY A 177 -3.84 8.26 17.46
CA GLY A 177 -2.55 7.55 17.41
C GLY A 177 -2.30 6.78 16.12
N VAL A 178 -3.02 7.09 15.03
CA VAL A 178 -2.73 6.55 13.69
C VAL A 178 -1.64 7.38 13.00
N GLN A 179 -0.40 7.21 13.45
CA GLN A 179 0.74 7.99 12.95
C GLN A 179 1.36 7.48 11.64
N LYS A 180 1.01 6.25 11.23
CA LYS A 180 1.54 5.64 10.01
C LYS A 180 0.75 6.12 8.80
N LEU A 181 1.40 6.81 7.87
CA LEU A 181 0.74 7.43 6.71
C LEU A 181 -0.02 6.41 5.83
N GLY A 182 0.54 5.22 5.62
CA GLY A 182 -0.12 4.16 4.88
C GLY A 182 -1.38 3.65 5.57
N HIS A 183 -1.33 3.48 6.90
CA HIS A 183 -2.51 3.08 7.68
C HIS A 183 -3.59 4.17 7.70
N ALA A 184 -3.20 5.43 7.92
CA ALA A 184 -4.12 6.56 7.86
C ALA A 184 -4.79 6.65 6.48
N LYS A 185 -4.01 6.53 5.41
CA LYS A 185 -4.53 6.50 4.04
C LYS A 185 -5.50 5.35 3.80
N ARG A 186 -5.22 4.17 4.34
CA ARG A 186 -6.08 3.00 4.24
C ARG A 186 -7.43 3.20 4.93
N ILE A 187 -7.43 3.76 6.14
CA ILE A 187 -8.64 4.15 6.89
C ILE A 187 -9.44 5.17 6.06
N TRP A 188 -8.79 6.24 5.59
CA TRP A 188 -9.45 7.27 4.80
C TRP A 188 -10.14 6.74 3.56
N LEU A 189 -9.47 5.88 2.83
CA LEU A 189 -10.04 5.35 1.61
C LEU A 189 -11.18 4.36 1.88
N ALA A 190 -11.14 3.61 2.98
CA ALA A 190 -12.24 2.78 3.42
C ALA A 190 -13.46 3.61 3.88
N LEU A 191 -13.26 4.68 4.66
CA LEU A 191 -14.33 5.61 5.07
C LEU A 191 -14.96 6.32 3.87
N ARG A 192 -14.17 6.75 2.89
CA ARG A 192 -14.69 7.34 1.65
C ARG A 192 -15.58 6.37 0.88
N LYS A 193 -15.24 5.09 0.85
CA LYS A 193 -16.06 4.04 0.21
C LYS A 193 -17.39 3.85 0.94
N LEU A 194 -17.40 3.82 2.27
CA LEU A 194 -18.63 3.78 3.09
C LEU A 194 -19.54 4.98 2.80
N ARG A 195 -18.97 6.20 2.79
CA ARG A 195 -19.71 7.44 2.51
C ARG A 195 -20.34 7.45 1.12
N VAL A 196 -19.66 6.92 0.10
CA VAL A 196 -20.16 6.85 -1.29
C VAL A 196 -21.19 5.73 -1.47
N GLY A 197 -21.02 4.58 -0.81
CA GLY A 197 -21.97 3.46 -0.87
C GLY A 197 -23.38 3.81 -0.39
N ASN A 198 -23.51 4.79 0.50
CA ASN A 198 -24.79 5.30 1.00
C ASN A 198 -25.61 6.11 -0.02
N PHE A 199 -25.05 6.51 -1.17
CA PHE A 199 -25.77 7.28 -2.20
C PHE A 199 -26.43 6.41 -3.29
N LEU A 200 -26.32 5.08 -3.19
CA LEU A 200 -26.85 4.14 -4.18
C LEU A 200 -28.05 3.32 -3.67
N ILE A 201 -28.76 3.81 -2.66
CA ILE A 201 -30.02 3.22 -2.15
C ILE A 201 -31.19 4.15 -2.45
#